data_AF-A0A4P6Y688-F1
#
_entry.id   AF-A0A4P6Y688-F1
#
_cell.length_a   1.000
_cell.length_b   1.000
_cell.length_c   1.000
_cell.angle_alpha   90.00
_cell.angle_beta   90.00
_cell.angle_gamma   90.00
#
_symmetry.space_group_name_H-M   'P 1'
#
loop_
_entity.id
_entity.type
_entity.pdbx_description
1 polymer ?
#
loop_
_entity_poly.entity_id
_entity_poly.type
_entity_poly.pdbx_seq_one_letter_code
_entity_poly.pdbx_strand_id
1 'polypeptide(L)' 'MARKDDILKSFLTHELLENKYEFNKEDLPSTIREALNSDKPIIKAIALIVEGLDGIAPVTDSVLRNQVTQFLNEAL' A
#
# COMPACT_ATOMS: atom_id res chain seq x y z
N MET A 1 -11.52 11.26 6.29
CA MET A 1 -10.27 10.61 5.85
C MET A 1 -9.37 10.47 7.07
N ALA A 2 -8.76 9.30 7.26
CA ALA A 2 -7.73 9.14 8.28
C ALA A 2 -6.38 9.63 7.73
N ARG A 3 -5.45 10.03 8.61
CA ARG A 3 -4.08 10.45 8.21
C ARG A 3 -3.40 9.43 7.29
N LYS A 4 -3.62 8.13 7.54
CA LYS A 4 -3.15 7.02 6.71
C LYS A 4 -3.71 7.02 5.29
N ASP A 5 -4.93 7.48 5.07
CA ASP A 5 -5.51 7.58 3.73
C ASP A 5 -4.81 8.68 2.91
N ASP A 6 -4.40 9.77 3.55
CA ASP A 6 -3.67 10.86 2.90
C ASP A 6 -2.25 10.43 2.52
N ILE A 7 -1.58 9.69 3.42
CA ILE A 7 -0.26 9.08 3.15
C ILE A 7 -0.37 8.09 1.98
N LEU A 8 -1.37 7.20 2.00
CA LEU A 8 -1.63 6.26 0.90
C LEU A 8 -1.76 7.00 -0.44
N LYS A 9 -2.60 8.03 -0.51
CA LYS A 9 -2.82 8.81 -1.73
C LYS A 9 -1.51 9.40 -2.26
N SER A 10 -0.64 9.91 -1.39
CA SER A 10 0.67 10.43 -1.80
C SER A 10 1.53 9.38 -2.51
N PHE A 11 1.48 8.11 -2.09
CA PHE A 11 2.19 7.03 -2.78
C PHE A 11 1.49 6.62 -4.08
N LEU A 12 0.15 6.61 -4.08
CA LEU A 12 -0.65 6.22 -5.25
C LEU A 12 -0.60 7.24 -6.39
N THR A 13 -0.20 8.49 -6.12
CA THR A 13 0.02 9.50 -7.16
C THR A 13 1.36 9.37 -7.89
N HIS A 14 2.23 8.42 -7.50
CA HIS A 14 3.54 8.29 -8.12
C HIS A 14 3.43 7.82 -9.58
N GLU A 15 4.14 8.50 -10.47
CA GLU A 15 4.18 8.23 -11.92
C GLU A 15 4.57 6.79 -12.29
N LEU A 16 5.22 6.02 -11.40
CA LEU A 16 5.59 4.63 -11.66
C LEU A 16 4.36 3.73 -11.75
N LEU A 17 3.29 4.04 -11.00
CA LEU A 17 2.04 3.28 -11.07
C LEU A 17 1.34 3.46 -12.42
N GLU A 18 1.47 4.64 -13.02
CA GLU A 18 0.95 4.95 -14.36
C GLU A 18 1.88 4.40 -15.46
N ASN A 19 3.19 4.68 -15.38
CA ASN A 19 4.14 4.40 -16.45
C ASN A 19 4.60 2.94 -16.52
N LYS A 20 4.70 2.24 -15.38
CA LYS A 20 5.24 0.86 -15.32
C LYS A 20 4.16 -0.19 -15.09
N TYR A 21 3.13 0.16 -14.32
CA TYR A 21 2.05 -0.75 -13.97
C TYR A 21 0.75 -0.45 -14.72
N GLU A 22 0.73 0.61 -15.54
CA GLU A 22 -0.39 0.98 -16.42
C GLU A 22 -1.72 1.15 -15.66
N PHE A 23 -1.65 1.64 -14.42
CA PHE A 23 -2.86 1.89 -13.63
C PHE A 23 -3.46 3.24 -13.95
N ASN A 24 -4.76 3.24 -14.24
CA ASN A 24 -5.53 4.48 -14.32
C ASN A 24 -5.73 5.04 -12.91
N LYS A 25 -5.58 6.36 -12.76
CA LYS A 25 -5.79 7.06 -11.48
C LYS A 25 -7.21 6.87 -10.92
N GLU A 26 -8.18 6.64 -11.80
CA GLU A 26 -9.59 6.39 -11.46
C GLU A 26 -9.79 5.02 -10.81
N ASP A 27 -8.91 4.05 -11.10
CA ASP A 27 -8.96 2.69 -10.56
C ASP A 27 -8.16 2.54 -9.25
N LEU A 28 -7.55 3.63 -8.77
CA LEU A 28 -6.75 3.64 -7.56
C LEU A 28 -7.64 3.84 -6.33
N PRO A 29 -7.46 3.03 -5.28
CA PRO A 29 -8.23 3.14 -4.05
C PRO A 29 -7.96 4.48 -3.35
N SER A 30 -8.99 4.98 -2.68
CA SER A 30 -8.95 6.25 -1.97
C SER A 30 -8.76 6.08 -0.46
N THR A 31 -8.96 4.86 0.05
CA THR A 31 -8.82 4.53 1.47
C THR A 31 -7.92 3.32 1.68
N ILE A 32 -7.29 3.22 2.86
CA ILE A 32 -6.51 2.04 3.25
C ILE A 32 -7.34 0.77 3.17
N ARG A 33 -8.62 0.83 3.57
CA ARG A 33 -9.51 -0.33 3.53
C ARG A 33 -9.75 -0.82 2.11
N GLU A 34 -9.94 0.08 1.14
CA GLU A 34 -10.06 -0.29 -0.27
C GLU A 34 -8.75 -0.87 -0.80
N ALA A 35 -7.62 -0.26 -0.44
CA ALA A 35 -6.31 -0.68 -0.91
C ALA A 35 -5.88 -2.06 -0.38
N LEU A 36 -6.22 -2.39 0.87
CA LEU A 36 -5.99 -3.73 1.45
C LEU A 36 -6.83 -4.84 0.80
N ASN A 37 -7.97 -4.47 0.21
CA ASN A 37 -8.84 -5.38 -0.53
C ASN A 37 -8.61 -5.32 -2.05
N SER A 38 -7.57 -4.62 -2.51
CA SER A 38 -7.26 -4.53 -3.93
C SER A 38 -6.73 -5.85 -4.47
N ASP A 39 -7.17 -6.22 -5.66
CA ASP A 39 -6.64 -7.36 -6.42
C ASP A 39 -5.23 -7.08 -6.98
N LYS A 40 -4.78 -5.83 -6.93
CA LYS A 40 -3.45 -5.41 -7.40
C LYS A 40 -2.43 -5.58 -6.27
N PRO A 41 -1.46 -6.52 -6.39
CA PRO A 41 -0.53 -6.82 -5.30
C PRO A 41 0.29 -5.60 -4.85
N ILE A 42 0.71 -4.74 -5.78
CA ILE A 42 1.48 -3.53 -5.46
C ILE A 42 0.65 -2.51 -4.65
N ILE A 43 -0.64 -2.37 -4.95
CA ILE A 43 -1.55 -1.46 -4.23
C ILE A 43 -1.75 -1.97 -2.81
N LYS A 44 -1.99 -3.27 -2.66
CA LYS A 44 -2.17 -3.93 -1.37
C LYS A 44 -0.88 -3.89 -0.53
N ALA A 45 0.29 -4.04 -1.15
CA ALA A 45 1.57 -3.90 -0.47
C ALA A 45 1.79 -2.47 0.06
N ILE A 46 1.51 -1.44 -0.73
CA ILE A 46 1.57 -0.04 -0.28
C ILE A 46 0.61 0.18 0.90
N ALA A 47 -0.61 -0.37 0.83
CA ALA A 47 -1.58 -0.26 1.91
C ALA A 47 -1.09 -0.89 3.22
N LEU A 48 -0.47 -2.08 3.16
CA LEU A 48 0.13 -2.75 4.32
C LEU A 48 1.28 -1.93 4.92
N ILE A 49 2.11 -1.31 4.07
CA ILE A 49 3.17 -0.40 4.50
C ILE A 49 2.58 0.76 5.28
N VAL A 50 1.63 1.47 4.69
CA VAL A 50 1.04 2.67 5.29
C VAL A 50 0.24 2.34 6.54
N GLU A 51 -0.42 1.19 6.59
CA GLU A 51 -1.11 0.71 7.79
C GLU A 51 -0.15 0.42 8.95
N GLY A 52 1.03 -0.15 8.66
CA GLY A 52 2.06 -0.42 9.67
C GLY A 52 2.76 0.83 10.23
N LEU A 53 2.63 1.98 9.55
CA LEU A 53 3.25 3.25 9.98
C LEU A 53 2.47 3.95 11.11
N ASP A 54 1.16 3.72 11.22
CA ASP A 54 0.28 4.47 12.13
C ASP A 54 -0.25 3.54 13.23
N GLY A 55 0.51 3.45 14.34
CA GLY A 55 0.19 2.61 15.50
C GLY A 55 0.96 3.03 16.76
N ILE A 56 0.46 2.64 17.94
CA ILE A 56 1.00 2.99 19.27
C ILE A 56 2.44 2.47 19.46
N ALA A 57 2.83 1.48 18.66
CA ALA A 57 4.21 1.03 18.49
C ALA A 57 4.45 0.84 16.98
N PRO A 58 5.09 1.78 16.27
CA PRO A 58 5.44 1.58 14.87
C PRO A 58 6.23 0.28 14.74
N VAL A 59 5.81 -0.59 13.83
CA VAL A 59 6.59 -1.80 13.53
C VAL A 59 7.96 -1.37 13.04
N THR A 60 9.01 -1.99 13.58
CA THR A 60 10.37 -1.73 13.11
C THR A 60 10.48 -2.07 11.62
N ASP A 61 11.31 -1.33 10.87
CA ASP A 61 11.52 -1.52 9.43
C ASP A 61 11.74 -2.99 9.03
N SER A 62 12.42 -3.78 9.86
CA SER A 62 12.67 -5.22 9.64
C SER A 62 11.39 -6.07 9.65
N VAL A 63 10.49 -5.81 10.59
CA VAL A 63 9.19 -6.49 10.71
C VAL A 63 8.30 -6.11 9.54
N LEU A 64 8.23 -4.82 9.23
CA LEU A 64 7.44 -4.33 8.10
C LEU A 64 7.92 -4.92 6.77
N ARG A 65 9.25 -4.92 6.55
CA ARG A 65 9.85 -5.54 5.37
C ARG A 65 9.52 -7.03 5.28
N ASN A 66 9.56 -7.77 6.39
CA ASN A 66 9.22 -9.19 6.41
C ASN A 66 7.75 -9.42 6.05
N GLN A 67 6.81 -8.63 6.60
CA GLN A 67 5.39 -8.71 6.27
C GLN A 67 5.13 -8.44 4.79
N VAL A 68 5.74 -7.39 4.23
CA VAL A 68 5.62 -7.07 2.81
C VAL A 68 6.23 -8.17 1.93
N THR A 69 7.40 -8.68 2.30
CA THR A 69 8.09 -9.75 1.56
C THR A 69 7.28 -11.04 1.59
N GLN A 70 6.72 -11.41 2.75
CA GLN A 70 5.85 -12.56 2.90
C GLN A 70 4.61 -12.41 2.02
N PHE A 71 3.91 -11.28 2.09
CA PHE A 71 2.73 -11.02 1.26
C PHE A 71 3.04 -11.12 -0.25
N LEU A 72 4.16 -10.56 -0.71
CA LEU A 72 4.53 -10.59 -2.13
C LEU A 72 5.00 -11.97 -2.60
N ASN A 73 5.57 -12.80 -1.72
CA ASN A 73 6.07 -14.13 -2.05
C ASN A 73 5.01 -15.23 -1.87
N GLU A 74 4.01 -15.03 -1.01
CA GLU A 74 2.88 -15.95 -0.83
C GLU A 74 1.80 -15.80 -1.91
N ALA A 75 1.90 -14.79 -2.78
CA ALA A 75 1.00 -14.61 -3.93
C ALA A 75 1.25 -15.61 -5.09
N LEU A 76 1.82 -16.79 -4.79
CA LEU A 76 2.12 -17.88 -5.74
C LEU A 76 1.01 -18.94 -5.75
#